data_AF-A0A2G9U841-F1
#
_entry.id   AF-A0A2G9U841-F1
#
_cell.length_a   1.000
_cell.length_b   1.000
_cell.length_c   1.000
_cell.angle_alpha   90.00
_cell.angle_beta   90.00
_cell.angle_gamma   90.00
#
_symmetry.space_group_name_H-M   'P 1'
#
loop_
_entity.id
_entity.type
_entity.pdbx_description
1 polymer ?
#
loop_
_entity_poly.entity_id
_entity_poly.type
_entity_poly.pdbx_seq_one_letter_code
_entity_poly.pdbx_strand_id
1 'polypeptide(L)'
;MVAKGVTIKREAYVAVLMDRQSNGPVVVASPAGGMDIEDVAKKTPELIFKEPIDIEKGITDAQALKIAGKVGFSESLVKDVIYCVDAKMNFDDSAEFRQKDIFAMEDKSEQDPREVEANRHNLNYIGMDGNIACLVNSADSQPKQLFFILTNSFSG
;
A
#
# COMPACT_ATOMS: atom_id res chain seq x y z
N MET A 1 -8.28 -19.78 -5.82
CA MET A 1 -8.12 -19.15 -7.15
C MET A 1 -7.34 -20.09 -8.05
N VAL A 2 -7.75 -20.26 -9.32
CA VAL A 2 -6.99 -21.01 -10.33
C VAL A 2 -6.70 -20.03 -11.47
N ALA A 3 -5.41 -19.85 -11.79
CA ALA A 3 -4.96 -18.92 -12.83
C ALA A 3 -3.99 -19.61 -13.79
N LYS A 4 -3.85 -19.06 -15.00
CA LYS A 4 -2.90 -19.58 -16.00
C LYS A 4 -1.47 -19.29 -15.56
N GLY A 5 -0.62 -20.32 -15.49
CA GLY A 5 0.81 -20.13 -15.29
C GLY A 5 1.44 -19.38 -16.46
N VAL A 6 2.21 -18.34 -16.16
CA VAL A 6 2.97 -17.56 -17.13
C VAL A 6 4.45 -17.66 -16.80
N THR A 7 5.31 -17.74 -17.82
CA THR A 7 6.76 -17.73 -17.64
C THR A 7 7.25 -16.29 -17.56
N ILE A 8 7.84 -15.92 -16.43
CA ILE A 8 8.31 -14.56 -16.16
C ILE A 8 9.77 -14.45 -16.61
N LYS A 9 10.03 -13.64 -17.64
CA LYS A 9 11.40 -13.37 -18.13
C LYS A 9 12.13 -12.34 -17.26
N ARG A 10 11.38 -11.41 -16.69
CA ARG A 10 11.87 -10.27 -15.90
C ARG A 10 10.78 -9.76 -14.98
N GLU A 11 11.16 -9.30 -13.81
CA GLU A 11 10.29 -8.63 -12.85
C GLU A 11 10.76 -7.19 -12.64
N ALA A 12 9.81 -6.30 -12.38
CA ALA A 12 10.06 -4.93 -12.00
C ALA A 12 9.10 -4.54 -10.89
N TYR A 13 9.49 -3.57 -10.08
CA TYR A 13 8.66 -2.97 -9.05
C TYR A 13 8.13 -1.61 -9.53
N VAL A 14 6.84 -1.37 -9.37
CA VAL A 14 6.20 -0.08 -9.62
C VAL A 14 5.15 0.15 -8.53
N ALA A 15 5.20 1.32 -7.91
CA ALA A 15 4.22 1.78 -6.94
C ALA A 15 3.81 3.23 -7.24
N VAL A 16 2.56 3.56 -6.93
CA VAL A 16 2.05 4.92 -6.99
C VAL A 16 1.56 5.27 -5.60
N LEU A 17 2.03 6.38 -5.06
CA LEU A 17 1.63 6.86 -3.74
C LEU A 17 1.59 8.38 -3.70
N MET A 18 0.89 8.91 -2.71
CA MET A 18 0.92 10.35 -2.42
C MET A 18 2.17 10.68 -1.63
N ASP A 19 3.04 11.52 -2.20
CA ASP A 19 4.24 11.99 -1.53
C ASP A 19 4.01 13.36 -0.90
N ARG A 20 4.36 13.47 0.38
CA ARG A 20 4.18 14.70 1.16
C ARG A 20 5.21 15.78 0.81
N GLN A 21 6.36 15.40 0.24
CA GLN A 21 7.37 16.38 -0.13
C GLN A 21 6.99 17.12 -1.42
N SER A 22 6.51 16.38 -2.41
CA SER A 22 6.01 16.94 -3.67
C SER A 22 4.55 17.41 -3.61
N ASN A 23 3.83 17.11 -2.52
CA ASN A 23 2.40 17.41 -2.34
C ASN A 23 1.53 16.87 -3.48
N GLY A 24 1.84 15.66 -3.95
CA GLY A 24 1.15 15.06 -5.09
C GLY A 24 1.47 13.59 -5.28
N PRO A 25 0.88 12.97 -6.32
CA PRO A 25 1.19 11.59 -6.68
C PRO A 25 2.65 11.47 -7.14
N VAL A 26 3.33 10.41 -6.71
CA VAL A 26 4.67 10.04 -7.17
C VAL A 26 4.62 8.58 -7.63
N VAL A 27 5.20 8.32 -8.79
CA VAL A 27 5.52 6.95 -9.20
C VAL A 27 6.90 6.59 -8.67
N VAL A 28 6.98 5.50 -7.92
CA VAL A 28 8.24 4.89 -7.48
C VAL A 28 8.45 3.60 -8.27
N ALA A 29 9.61 3.46 -8.90
CA ALA A 29 9.90 2.34 -9.77
C ALA A 29 11.31 1.79 -9.54
N SER A 30 11.49 0.49 -9.70
CA SER A 30 12.79 -0.18 -9.59
C SER A 30 12.88 -1.40 -10.54
N PRO A 31 14.03 -1.62 -11.20
CA PRO A 31 14.28 -2.83 -11.97
C PRO A 31 14.49 -4.07 -11.08
N ALA A 32 14.64 -3.90 -9.77
CA ALA A 32 14.75 -4.99 -8.80
C ALA A 32 13.35 -5.46 -8.36
N GLY A 33 12.62 -6.11 -9.27
CA GLY A 33 11.35 -6.77 -8.96
C GLY A 33 11.53 -8.04 -8.12
N GLY A 34 10.46 -8.45 -7.41
CA GLY A 34 10.46 -9.68 -6.60
C GLY A 34 11.26 -9.60 -5.29
N MET A 35 11.73 -8.42 -4.91
CA MET A 35 12.51 -8.16 -3.69
C MET A 35 11.75 -7.24 -2.73
N ASP A 36 12.09 -7.30 -1.45
CA ASP A 36 11.64 -6.33 -0.44
C ASP A 36 12.18 -4.93 -0.82
N ILE A 37 11.25 -4.01 -1.07
CA ILE A 37 11.59 -2.69 -1.61
C ILE A 37 12.25 -1.79 -0.56
N GLU A 38 11.91 -1.97 0.71
CA GLU A 38 12.53 -1.29 1.84
C GLU A 38 14.01 -1.67 1.96
N ASP A 39 14.33 -2.93 1.70
CA ASP A 39 15.70 -3.43 1.66
C ASP A 39 16.48 -2.90 0.44
N VAL A 40 15.86 -2.86 -0.75
CA VAL A 40 16.45 -2.24 -1.95
C VAL A 40 16.73 -0.76 -1.68
N ALA A 41 15.80 -0.04 -1.06
CA ALA A 41 15.97 1.37 -0.73
C ALA A 41 17.12 1.63 0.27
N LYS A 42 17.46 0.67 1.14
CA LYS A 42 18.58 0.78 2.09
C LYS A 42 19.93 0.40 1.47
N LYS A 43 19.95 -0.72 0.71
CA LYS A 43 21.19 -1.35 0.24
C LYS A 43 21.65 -0.82 -1.11
N THR A 44 20.70 -0.55 -2.00
CA THR A 44 20.92 -0.13 -3.40
C THR A 44 19.95 0.99 -3.76
N PRO A 45 20.02 2.16 -3.07
CA PRO A 45 19.08 3.27 -3.28
C PRO A 45 19.09 3.82 -4.71
N GLU A 46 20.17 3.63 -5.46
CA GLU A 46 20.32 4.04 -6.86
C GLU A 46 19.38 3.29 -7.82
N LEU A 47 18.85 2.14 -7.40
CA LEU A 47 17.84 1.39 -8.15
C LEU A 47 16.42 1.91 -7.92
N ILE A 48 16.22 2.85 -6.99
CA ILE A 48 14.91 3.46 -6.71
C ILE A 48 14.77 4.75 -7.50
N PHE A 49 13.84 4.76 -8.44
CA PHE A 49 13.49 5.94 -9.23
C PHE A 49 12.17 6.51 -8.74
N LYS A 50 12.12 7.84 -8.56
CA LYS A 50 10.91 8.57 -8.17
C LYS A 50 10.58 9.60 -9.25
N GLU A 51 9.35 9.55 -9.77
CA GLU A 51 8.84 10.51 -10.74
C GLU A 51 7.56 11.17 -10.19
N PRO A 52 7.64 12.45 -9.77
CA PRO A 52 6.46 13.21 -9.39
C PRO A 52 5.51 13.43 -10.56
N ILE A 53 4.21 13.35 -10.28
CA ILE A 53 3.13 13.53 -11.24
C ILE A 53 2.35 14.79 -10.86
N ASP A 54 2.14 15.65 -11.86
CA ASP A 54 1.25 16.79 -11.74
C ASP A 54 -0.19 16.28 -11.64
N ILE A 55 -0.91 16.61 -10.56
CA ILE A 55 -2.26 16.08 -10.32
C ILE A 55 -3.31 16.64 -11.28
N GLU A 56 -3.09 17.83 -11.84
CA GLU A 56 -4.02 18.45 -12.78
C GLU A 56 -3.84 17.88 -14.18
N LYS A 57 -2.58 17.65 -14.59
CA LYS A 57 -2.25 17.12 -15.91
C LYS A 57 -2.30 15.59 -15.97
N GLY A 58 -2.06 14.93 -14.85
CA GLY A 58 -1.87 13.49 -14.78
C GLY A 58 -0.53 13.02 -15.34
N ILE A 59 -0.36 11.69 -15.43
CA ILE A 59 0.84 11.08 -16.00
C ILE A 59 0.88 11.30 -17.52
N THR A 60 2.02 11.76 -18.03
CA THR A 60 2.22 11.94 -19.48
C THR A 60 2.89 10.72 -20.10
N ASP A 61 2.66 10.48 -21.39
CA ASP A 61 3.31 9.38 -22.13
C ASP A 61 4.84 9.45 -22.04
N ALA A 62 5.41 10.66 -22.09
CA ALA A 62 6.84 10.86 -21.94
C ALA A 62 7.36 10.42 -20.56
N GLN A 63 6.61 10.70 -19.48
CA GLN A 63 6.95 10.23 -18.14
C GLN A 63 6.77 8.72 -18.01
N ALA A 64 5.69 8.17 -18.57
CA ALA A 64 5.46 6.72 -18.57
C ALA A 64 6.60 5.98 -19.30
N LEU A 65 7.02 6.45 -20.48
CA LEU A 65 8.15 5.91 -21.24
C LEU A 65 9.48 6.07 -20.50
N LYS A 66 9.68 7.20 -19.82
CA LYS A 66 10.86 7.42 -18.96
C LYS A 66 10.90 6.40 -17.82
N ILE A 67 9.79 6.18 -17.12
CA ILE A 67 9.68 5.19 -16.04
C ILE A 67 9.92 3.78 -16.58
N ALA A 68 9.28 3.42 -17.69
CA ALA A 68 9.47 2.13 -18.37
C ALA A 68 10.95 1.89 -18.71
N GLY A 69 11.62 2.89 -19.28
CA GLY A 69 13.06 2.81 -19.57
C GLY A 69 13.92 2.61 -18.32
N LYS A 70 13.57 3.25 -17.20
CA LYS A 70 14.29 3.14 -15.92
C LYS A 70 14.21 1.74 -15.30
N VAL A 71 13.08 1.06 -15.44
CA VAL A 71 12.94 -0.33 -14.98
C VAL A 71 13.42 -1.37 -16.02
N GLY A 72 13.98 -0.92 -17.14
CA GLY A 72 14.59 -1.77 -18.16
C GLY A 72 13.61 -2.30 -19.21
N PHE A 73 12.45 -1.67 -19.38
CA PHE A 73 11.56 -1.89 -20.51
C PHE A 73 11.79 -0.81 -21.58
N SER A 74 12.54 -1.14 -22.63
CA SER A 74 12.75 -0.26 -23.79
C SER A 74 11.72 -0.51 -24.90
N GLU A 75 11.67 0.35 -25.92
CA GLU A 75 10.72 0.27 -27.04
C GLU A 75 10.74 -1.09 -27.78
N SER A 76 11.82 -1.87 -27.70
CA SER A 76 11.88 -3.20 -28.29
C SER A 76 11.08 -4.27 -27.52
N LEU A 77 10.67 -3.98 -26.27
CA LEU A 77 9.82 -4.84 -25.43
C LEU A 77 8.32 -4.59 -25.64
N VAL A 78 7.91 -3.60 -26.43
CA VAL A 78 6.48 -3.36 -26.76
C VAL A 78 5.89 -4.52 -27.58
N LYS A 79 6.73 -5.41 -28.12
CA LYS A 79 6.30 -6.67 -28.74
C LYS A 79 5.98 -7.78 -27.75
N ASP A 80 6.50 -7.71 -26.52
CA ASP A 80 6.22 -8.67 -25.44
C ASP A 80 5.10 -8.13 -24.54
N VAL A 81 4.24 -9.02 -24.04
CA VAL A 81 3.14 -8.64 -23.15
C VAL A 81 3.66 -8.42 -21.73
N ILE A 82 3.32 -7.26 -21.15
CA ILE A 82 3.61 -6.92 -19.75
C ILE A 82 2.40 -7.30 -18.90
N TYR A 83 2.64 -8.03 -17.80
CA TYR A 83 1.60 -8.44 -16.85
C TYR A 83 1.89 -7.85 -15.47
N CYS A 84 0.84 -7.40 -14.78
CA CYS A 84 0.88 -7.19 -13.33
C CYS A 84 0.61 -8.54 -12.66
N VAL A 85 1.67 -9.20 -12.17
CA VAL A 85 1.58 -10.55 -11.62
C VAL A 85 1.02 -10.54 -10.19
N ASP A 86 1.46 -9.57 -9.39
CA ASP A 86 0.99 -9.34 -8.03
C ASP A 86 0.85 -7.83 -7.78
N ALA A 87 -0.10 -7.45 -6.95
CA ALA A 87 -0.37 -6.07 -6.59
C ALA A 87 -0.97 -6.00 -5.19
N LYS A 88 -0.42 -5.10 -4.38
CA LYS A 88 -1.01 -4.69 -3.11
C LYS A 88 -1.59 -3.29 -3.27
N MET A 89 -2.86 -3.13 -2.93
CA MET A 89 -3.56 -1.85 -2.96
C MET A 89 -4.02 -1.49 -1.56
N ASN A 90 -3.74 -0.25 -1.17
CA ASN A 90 -4.27 0.33 0.05
C ASN A 90 -5.24 1.45 -0.35
N PHE A 91 -6.40 1.51 0.29
CA PHE A 91 -7.43 2.50 0.00
C PHE A 91 -7.49 3.55 1.13
N ASP A 92 -7.90 4.76 0.77
CA ASP A 92 -8.14 5.85 1.73
C ASP A 92 -9.55 5.72 2.31
N ASP A 93 -9.66 5.43 3.60
CA ASP A 93 -10.92 5.31 4.33
C ASP A 93 -11.79 6.56 4.21
N SER A 94 -11.17 7.74 4.09
CA SER A 94 -11.86 9.02 3.90
C SER A 94 -12.63 9.07 2.57
N ALA A 95 -12.34 8.16 1.63
CA ALA A 95 -13.00 8.06 0.34
C ALA A 95 -14.18 7.07 0.33
N GLU A 96 -14.48 6.37 1.42
CA GLU A 96 -15.57 5.37 1.51
C GLU A 96 -16.89 5.90 0.96
N PHE A 97 -17.26 7.12 1.35
CA PHE A 97 -18.53 7.75 0.95
C PHE A 97 -18.74 7.81 -0.57
N ARG A 98 -17.65 7.85 -1.35
CA ARG A 98 -17.63 7.94 -2.82
C ARG A 98 -17.11 6.68 -3.51
N GLN A 99 -16.70 5.65 -2.77
CA GLN A 99 -16.12 4.40 -3.30
C GLN A 99 -16.83 3.15 -2.75
N LYS A 100 -18.17 3.20 -2.65
CA LYS A 100 -18.99 2.16 -2.02
C LYS A 100 -18.72 0.75 -2.55
N ASP A 101 -18.50 0.60 -3.85
CA ASP A 101 -18.28 -0.69 -4.48
C ASP A 101 -16.95 -1.34 -4.04
N ILE A 102 -15.91 -0.53 -3.82
CA ILE A 102 -14.60 -1.01 -3.36
C ILE A 102 -14.70 -1.45 -1.88
N PHE A 103 -15.31 -0.61 -1.04
CA PHE A 103 -15.47 -0.90 0.38
C PHE A 103 -16.46 -2.06 0.63
N ALA A 104 -17.41 -2.30 -0.27
CA ALA A 104 -18.27 -3.49 -0.21
C ALA A 104 -17.52 -4.81 -0.45
N MET A 105 -16.32 -4.77 -1.05
CA MET A 105 -15.45 -5.93 -1.23
C MET A 105 -14.52 -6.18 -0.03
N GLU A 106 -14.58 -5.33 1.00
CA GLU A 106 -13.73 -5.48 2.19
C GLU A 106 -14.04 -6.80 2.90
N ASP A 107 -13.02 -7.66 3.00
CA ASP A 107 -13.08 -8.90 3.77
C ASP A 107 -12.39 -8.69 5.13
N LYS A 108 -13.20 -8.74 6.20
CA LYS A 108 -12.73 -8.57 7.59
C LYS A 108 -12.46 -9.88 8.30
N SER A 109 -12.56 -11.03 7.62
CA SER A 109 -12.40 -12.35 8.24
C SER A 109 -11.00 -12.58 8.84
N GLU A 110 -9.98 -11.95 8.25
CA GLU A 110 -8.58 -12.03 8.69
C GLU A 110 -8.17 -10.87 9.64
N GLN A 111 -9.08 -9.92 9.91
CA GLN A 111 -8.84 -8.84 10.87
C GLN A 111 -9.14 -9.29 12.30
N ASP A 112 -8.49 -8.67 13.29
CA ASP A 112 -8.79 -8.96 14.69
C ASP A 112 -10.27 -8.60 14.99
N PRO A 113 -11.10 -9.53 15.51
CA PRO A 113 -12.49 -9.25 15.84
C PRO A 113 -12.67 -8.04 16.77
N ARG A 114 -11.67 -7.74 17.60
CA ARG A 114 -11.64 -6.59 18.51
C ARG A 114 -11.46 -5.28 17.76
N GLU A 115 -10.65 -5.27 16.72
CA GLU A 115 -10.46 -4.12 15.82
C GLU A 115 -11.72 -3.86 15.01
N VAL A 116 -12.33 -4.92 14.47
CA VAL A 116 -13.58 -4.82 13.72
C VAL A 116 -14.72 -4.27 14.59
N GLU A 117 -14.86 -4.77 15.81
CA GLU A 117 -15.89 -4.28 16.72
C GLU A 117 -15.63 -2.84 17.18
N ALA A 118 -14.38 -2.49 17.49
CA ALA A 118 -14.03 -1.10 17.83
C ALA A 118 -14.38 -0.14 16.69
N ASN A 119 -14.05 -0.50 15.45
CA ASN A 119 -14.32 0.33 14.27
C ASN A 119 -15.82 0.60 14.09
N ARG A 120 -16.71 -0.38 14.37
CA ARG A 120 -18.17 -0.19 14.35
C ARG A 120 -18.67 0.90 15.30
N HIS A 121 -17.93 1.18 16.37
CA HIS A 121 -18.23 2.23 17.34
C HIS A 121 -17.41 3.51 17.11
N ASN A 122 -16.79 3.67 15.93
CA ASN A 122 -15.87 4.75 15.59
C ASN A 122 -14.69 4.85 16.57
N LEU A 123 -14.16 3.69 16.97
CA LEU A 123 -12.99 3.55 17.82
C LEU A 123 -11.84 2.90 17.05
N ASN A 124 -10.64 3.43 17.23
CA ASN A 124 -9.42 2.79 16.73
C ASN A 124 -8.81 1.93 17.84
N TYR A 125 -8.80 0.61 17.66
CA TYR A 125 -8.15 -0.38 18.52
C TYR A 125 -6.84 -0.83 17.88
N ILE A 126 -5.80 -1.01 18.70
CA ILE A 126 -4.54 -1.64 18.25
C ILE A 126 -4.17 -2.68 19.30
N GLY A 127 -4.18 -3.95 18.90
CA GLY A 127 -3.76 -5.05 19.77
C GLY A 127 -2.25 -4.99 20.03
N MET A 128 -1.85 -5.10 21.29
CA MET A 128 -0.45 -5.26 21.69
C MET A 128 -0.34 -6.36 22.75
N ASP A 129 0.84 -6.97 22.82
CA ASP A 129 1.18 -7.92 23.88
C ASP A 129 1.51 -7.15 25.17
N GLY A 130 0.75 -7.39 26.24
CA GLY A 130 0.95 -6.72 27.53
C GLY A 130 -0.23 -6.85 28.49
N ASN A 131 -0.10 -6.25 29.68
CA ASN A 131 -1.06 -6.33 30.79
C ASN A 131 -1.61 -4.97 31.27
N ILE A 132 -1.35 -3.88 30.54
CA ILE A 132 -1.82 -2.52 30.88
C ILE A 132 -2.56 -1.95 29.67
N ALA A 133 -3.85 -1.62 29.82
CA ALA A 133 -4.63 -0.96 28.76
C ALA A 133 -4.66 0.56 28.93
N CYS A 134 -4.68 1.30 27.81
CA CYS A 134 -4.61 2.77 27.79
C CYS A 134 -5.70 3.39 26.90
N LEU A 135 -6.78 3.90 27.49
CA LEU A 135 -7.76 4.67 26.74
C LEU A 135 -7.33 6.14 26.63
N VAL A 136 -7.17 6.63 25.40
CA VAL A 136 -6.85 8.04 25.13
C VAL A 136 -7.97 8.64 24.29
N ASN A 137 -8.40 9.86 24.61
CA ASN A 137 -9.26 10.61 23.72
C ASN A 137 -8.37 11.51 22.85
N SER A 138 -8.30 11.24 21.55
CA SER A 138 -7.63 12.13 20.61
C SER A 138 -8.45 13.42 20.52
N ALA A 139 -7.85 14.54 20.94
CA ALA A 139 -8.47 15.85 20.81
C ALA A 139 -8.25 16.34 19.39
N ASP A 140 -9.13 15.93 18.46
CA ASP A 140 -9.40 16.50 17.14
C ASP A 140 -10.59 15.71 16.55
N SER A 141 -11.20 16.19 15.45
CA SER A 141 -12.37 15.61 14.76
C SER A 141 -12.14 14.23 14.10
N GLN A 142 -11.30 13.40 14.71
CA GLN A 142 -10.95 12.04 14.30
C GLN A 142 -11.67 11.03 15.21
N PRO A 143 -11.85 9.76 14.77
CA PRO A 143 -12.42 8.73 15.63
C PRO A 143 -11.66 8.62 16.96
N LYS A 144 -12.40 8.38 18.05
CA LYS A 144 -11.83 8.27 19.40
C LYS A 144 -10.86 7.09 19.41
N GLN A 145 -9.57 7.32 19.64
CA GLN A 145 -8.58 6.26 19.56
C GLN A 145 -8.45 5.51 20.90
N LEU A 146 -9.21 4.41 21.02
CA LEU A 146 -9.16 3.55 22.18
C LEU A 146 -8.11 2.45 22.00
N PHE A 147 -6.88 2.70 22.46
CA PHE A 147 -5.85 1.66 22.55
C PHE A 147 -6.20 0.66 23.66
N PHE A 148 -6.53 -0.57 23.29
CA PHE A 148 -6.63 -1.68 24.24
C PHE A 148 -5.46 -2.63 24.01
N ILE A 149 -4.59 -2.73 25.01
CA ILE A 149 -3.60 -3.81 25.11
C ILE A 149 -4.29 -4.94 25.87
N LEU A 150 -4.51 -6.09 25.23
CA LEU A 150 -4.99 -7.31 25.90
C LEU A 150 -4.42 -8.54 25.18
N THR A 151 -3.65 -9.38 25.90
CA THR A 151 -3.95 -10.76 26.40
C THR A 151 -2.75 -11.19 27.30
N ASN A 152 -2.73 -12.22 28.16
CA ASN A 152 -3.59 -13.33 28.51
C ASN A 152 -3.23 -13.73 29.96
N SER A 153 -4.16 -14.33 30.69
CA SER A 153 -3.93 -14.86 32.05
C SER A 153 -2.92 -16.02 31.99
N PHE A 154 -1.68 -15.82 32.44
CA PHE A 154 -0.84 -16.95 32.84
C PHE A 154 -1.34 -17.44 34.19
N SER A 155 -2.10 -18.52 34.16
CA SER A 155 -2.19 -19.46 35.28
C SER A 155 -0.81 -20.06 35.52
N GLY A 156 -0.16 -19.64 36.60
CA GLY A 156 1.08 -20.21 37.15
C GLY A 156 1.16 -19.87 38.62
#